data_AF-A0A1Q6Q8U2-F1
#
_entry.id   AF-A0A1Q6Q8U2-F1
#
_cell.length_a   1.000
_cell.length_b   1.000
_cell.length_c   1.000
_cell.angle_alpha   90.00
_cell.angle_beta   90.00
_cell.angle_gamma   90.00
#
_symmetry.space_group_name_H-M   'P 1'
#
loop_
_entity.id
_entity.type
_entity.pdbx_description
1 polymer ?
#
loop_
_entity_poly.entity_id
_entity_poly.type
_entity_poly.pdbx_seq_one_letter_code
_entity_poly.pdbx_strand_id
1 'polypeptide(L)'
;MSKNENRLNFRMTDETAAKIERWYQVDNCRSKNEFIEKAVNCYADMLAAGESTTLPRAVQSAIDSRLKLFEDRIASLLYKQAVEMDMALSILLQSLNVSEEVLRQERAKSIAAVKRTNGQLRLEQKLRELESEAWQG
;
A
#
# COMPACT_ATOMS: atom_id res chain seq x y z
N MET A 1 51.38 -4.34 -2.95
CA MET A 1 50.50 -4.95 -3.98
C MET A 1 50.37 -3.96 -5.12
N SER A 2 50.76 -4.33 -6.33
CA SER A 2 50.70 -3.44 -7.51
C SER A 2 49.25 -3.11 -7.83
N LYS A 3 48.90 -1.83 -7.95
CA LYS A 3 47.59 -1.38 -8.41
C LYS A 3 47.48 -1.77 -9.89
N ASN A 4 46.57 -2.68 -10.23
CA ASN A 4 46.28 -3.03 -11.62
C ASN A 4 45.46 -1.89 -12.25
N GLU A 5 46.15 -0.87 -12.75
CA GLU A 5 45.52 0.27 -13.43
C GLU A 5 45.33 -0.06 -14.92
N ASN A 6 44.11 -0.45 -15.30
CA ASN A 6 43.74 -0.58 -16.71
C ASN A 6 43.48 0.80 -17.32
N ARG A 7 44.17 1.12 -18.42
CA ARG A 7 43.99 2.39 -19.14
C ARG A 7 42.85 2.28 -20.15
N LEU A 8 41.81 3.08 -19.95
CA LEU A 8 40.70 3.24 -20.87
C LEU A 8 40.85 4.57 -21.64
N ASN A 9 40.81 4.51 -22.97
CA ASN A 9 40.67 5.71 -23.79
C ASN A 9 39.20 6.12 -23.87
N PHE A 10 38.82 7.11 -23.07
CA PHE A 10 37.44 7.60 -22.99
C PHE A 10 37.26 8.87 -23.82
N ARG A 11 36.50 8.77 -24.93
CA ARG A 11 36.05 9.93 -25.71
C ARG A 11 34.72 10.40 -25.17
N MET A 12 34.59 11.71 -24.95
CA MET A 12 33.38 12.31 -24.41
C MET A 12 33.08 13.62 -25.13
N THR A 13 31.83 14.07 -25.03
CA THR A 13 31.41 15.38 -25.50
C THR A 13 31.87 16.48 -24.55
N ASP A 14 31.92 17.72 -25.02
CA ASP A 14 32.28 18.88 -24.19
C ASP A 14 31.32 19.06 -23.01
N GLU A 15 30.04 18.70 -23.18
CA GLU A 15 29.05 18.73 -22.10
C GLU A 15 29.39 17.73 -20.98
N THR A 16 29.78 16.51 -21.34
CA THR A 16 30.18 15.49 -20.35
C THR A 16 31.48 15.89 -19.65
N ALA A 17 32.43 16.49 -20.38
CA ALA A 17 33.66 17.02 -19.78
C ALA A 17 33.36 18.13 -18.76
N ALA A 18 32.46 19.06 -19.09
CA ALA A 18 32.03 20.13 -18.20
C ALA A 18 31.30 19.59 -16.95
N LYS A 19 30.48 18.56 -17.10
CA LYS A 19 29.84 17.87 -15.97
C LYS A 19 30.87 17.23 -15.06
N ILE A 20 31.85 16.51 -15.60
CA ILE A 20 32.91 15.90 -14.81
C ILE A 20 33.66 16.98 -14.03
N GLU A 21 34.07 18.08 -14.68
CA GLU A 21 34.81 19.19 -14.06
C GLU A 21 34.07 19.77 -12.85
N ARG A 22 32.78 20.03 -13.03
CA ARG A 22 31.95 20.62 -11.98
C ARG A 22 31.73 19.64 -10.83
N TRP A 23 31.34 18.41 -11.13
CA TRP A 23 30.83 17.49 -10.13
C TRP A 23 31.92 16.72 -9.39
N TYR A 24 33.11 16.49 -9.97
CA TYR A 24 34.19 15.83 -9.22
C TYR A 24 34.64 16.67 -8.01
N GLN A 25 34.59 18.01 -8.12
CA GLN A 25 34.91 18.91 -7.01
C GLN A 25 33.79 18.94 -5.97
N VAL A 26 32.52 18.98 -6.41
CA VAL A 26 31.35 18.98 -5.51
C VAL A 26 31.26 17.68 -4.71
N ASP A 27 31.57 16.53 -5.33
CA ASP A 27 31.64 15.22 -4.68
C ASP A 27 32.91 15.03 -3.83
N ASN A 28 33.78 16.05 -3.76
CA ASN A 28 35.06 16.01 -3.04
C ASN A 28 35.96 14.82 -3.47
N CYS A 29 35.94 14.48 -4.75
CA CYS A 29 36.83 13.48 -5.33
C CYS A 29 38.26 14.05 -5.46
N ARG A 30 39.26 13.21 -5.20
CA ARG A 30 40.69 13.58 -5.29
C ARG A 30 41.15 13.73 -6.74
N SER A 31 40.42 13.16 -7.69
CA SER A 31 40.69 13.30 -9.12
C SER A 31 39.44 13.09 -9.96
N LYS A 32 39.47 13.52 -11.22
CA LYS A 32 38.42 13.20 -12.21
C LYS A 32 38.31 11.70 -12.44
N ASN A 33 39.42 10.96 -12.38
CA ASN A 33 39.41 9.50 -12.51
C ASN A 33 38.63 8.85 -11.36
N GLU A 34 38.82 9.30 -10.12
CA GLU A 34 38.05 8.78 -8.97
C GLU A 34 36.55 9.04 -9.16
N PHE A 35 36.18 10.23 -9.63
CA PHE A 35 34.78 10.54 -9.92
C PHE A 35 34.20 9.66 -11.03
N ILE A 36 34.95 9.44 -12.12
CA ILE A 36 34.54 8.56 -13.22
C ILE A 36 34.39 7.12 -12.72
N GLU A 37 35.33 6.63 -11.91
CA GLU A 37 35.27 5.27 -11.34
C GLU A 37 34.05 5.09 -10.44
N LYS A 38 33.77 6.05 -9.55
CA LYS A 38 32.54 6.06 -8.74
C LYS A 38 31.28 6.08 -9.60
N ALA A 39 31.25 6.92 -10.64
CA ALA A 39 30.10 7.03 -11.53
C ALA A 39 29.84 5.73 -12.30
N VAL A 40 30.90 5.08 -12.80
CA VAL A 40 30.81 3.79 -13.50
C VAL A 40 30.31 2.70 -12.54
N ASN A 41 30.89 2.60 -11.35
CA ASN A 41 30.45 1.62 -10.35
C ASN A 41 29.00 1.86 -9.93
N CYS A 42 28.59 3.11 -9.71
CA CYS A 42 27.21 3.46 -9.37
C CYS A 42 26.23 3.05 -10.47
N TYR A 43 26.58 3.28 -11.74
CA TYR A 43 25.73 2.86 -12.87
C TYR A 43 25.68 1.33 -13.01
N ALA A 44 26.81 0.65 -12.82
CA ALA A 44 26.86 -0.82 -12.83
C ALA A 44 26.03 -1.43 -11.68
N ASP A 45 26.15 -0.89 -10.47
CA ASP A 45 25.36 -1.27 -9.30
C ASP A 45 23.86 -1.04 -9.55
N MET A 46 23.50 0.07 -10.21
CA MET A 46 22.12 0.36 -10.60
C MET A 46 21.60 -0.64 -11.65
N LEU A 47 22.42 -1.03 -12.62
CA LEU A 47 22.04 -2.07 -13.60
C LEU A 47 21.86 -3.43 -12.92
N ALA A 48 22.78 -3.82 -12.04
CA ALA A 48 22.68 -5.06 -11.27
C ALA A 48 21.46 -5.04 -10.32
N ALA A 49 21.14 -3.89 -9.74
CA ALA A 49 19.92 -3.71 -8.95
C ALA A 49 18.65 -3.73 -9.82
N GLY A 50 18.71 -3.26 -11.07
CA GLY A 50 17.62 -3.34 -12.03
C GLY A 50 17.36 -4.77 -12.54
N GLU A 51 18.38 -5.63 -12.55
CA GLU A 51 18.23 -7.08 -12.78
C GLU A 51 17.65 -7.81 -11.55
N SER A 52 17.83 -7.25 -10.35
CA SER A 52 17.15 -7.72 -9.14
C SER A 52 15.69 -7.22 -9.14
N THR A 53 14.74 -8.13 -9.37
CA THR A 53 13.29 -7.86 -9.28
C THR A 53 12.79 -7.43 -7.90
N THR A 54 13.69 -7.24 -6.92
CA THR A 54 13.35 -6.93 -5.54
C THR A 54 13.61 -5.46 -5.22
N LEU A 55 12.60 -4.79 -4.65
CA LEU A 55 12.73 -3.42 -4.15
C LEU A 55 13.90 -3.32 -3.16
N PRO A 56 14.63 -2.19 -3.09
CA PRO A 56 15.64 -1.98 -2.07
C PRO A 56 15.09 -2.27 -0.67
N ARG A 57 15.87 -2.97 0.17
CA ARG A 57 15.43 -3.44 1.51
C ARG A 57 14.82 -2.34 2.39
N ALA A 58 15.34 -1.11 2.30
CA ALA A 58 14.82 0.03 3.04
C ALA A 58 13.38 0.39 2.61
N VAL A 59 13.08 0.29 1.32
CA VAL A 59 11.74 0.54 0.77
C VAL A 59 10.78 -0.56 1.20
N GLN A 60 11.18 -1.82 1.10
CA GLN A 60 10.36 -2.96 1.58
C GLN A 60 10.04 -2.80 3.07
N SER A 61 11.06 -2.55 3.90
CA SER A 61 10.87 -2.36 5.34
C SER A 61 9.95 -1.18 5.67
N ALA A 62 10.02 -0.09 4.91
CA ALA A 62 9.13 1.05 5.10
C ALA A 62 7.67 0.71 4.73
N ILE A 63 7.46 -0.05 3.65
CA ILE A 63 6.14 -0.54 3.23
C ILE A 63 5.57 -1.48 4.28
N ASP A 64 6.31 -2.50 4.69
CA ASP A 64 5.86 -3.47 5.70
C ASP A 64 5.52 -2.80 7.03
N SER A 65 6.33 -1.81 7.45
CA SER A 65 6.06 -1.04 8.66
C SER A 65 4.77 -0.23 8.56
N ARG A 66 4.51 0.38 7.39
CA ARG A 66 3.28 1.15 7.14
C ARG A 66 2.05 0.24 7.04
N LEU A 67 2.18 -0.93 6.42
CA LEU A 67 1.13 -1.94 6.35
C LEU A 67 0.78 -2.46 7.74
N LYS A 68 1.78 -2.78 8.57
CA LYS A 68 1.56 -3.22 9.95
C LYS A 68 0.81 -2.17 10.78
N LEU A 69 1.24 -0.90 10.71
CA LEU A 69 0.55 0.19 11.41
C LEU A 69 -0.90 0.36 10.93
N PHE A 70 -1.15 0.14 9.64
CA PHE A 70 -2.48 0.19 9.07
C PHE A 70 -3.35 -0.98 9.53
N GLU A 71 -2.82 -2.20 9.54
CA GLU A 71 -3.48 -3.41 10.06
C GLU A 71 -3.84 -3.23 11.54
N ASP A 72 -2.90 -2.79 12.37
CA ASP A 72 -3.12 -2.54 13.81
C ASP A 72 -4.23 -1.50 14.02
N ARG A 73 -4.22 -0.42 13.22
CA ARG A 73 -5.24 0.62 13.29
C ARG A 73 -6.61 0.13 12.84
N ILE A 74 -6.69 -0.62 11.74
CA ILE A 74 -7.95 -1.21 11.26
C ILE A 74 -8.50 -2.19 12.29
N ALA A 75 -7.67 -3.09 12.82
CA ALA A 75 -8.10 -4.04 13.83
C ALA A 75 -8.68 -3.34 15.07
N SER A 76 -8.00 -2.29 15.54
CA SER A 76 -8.48 -1.48 16.67
C SER A 76 -9.81 -0.78 16.38
N LEU A 77 -9.98 -0.20 15.18
CA LEU A 77 -11.21 0.48 14.79
C LEU A 77 -12.36 -0.52 14.61
N LEU A 78 -12.12 -1.65 13.97
CA LEU A 78 -13.13 -2.71 13.80
C LEU A 78 -13.56 -3.29 15.14
N TYR A 79 -12.64 -3.48 16.10
CA TYR A 79 -12.97 -3.91 17.44
C TYR A 79 -13.91 -2.91 18.14
N LYS A 80 -13.54 -1.62 18.14
CA LYS A 80 -14.38 -0.56 18.74
C LYS A 80 -15.76 -0.50 18.08
N GLN A 81 -15.81 -0.55 16.75
CA GLN A 81 -17.06 -0.57 16.00
C GLN A 81 -17.90 -1.81 16.34
N ALA A 82 -17.29 -2.99 16.49
CA ALA A 82 -18.00 -4.21 16.85
C ALA A 82 -18.62 -4.12 18.25
N VAL A 83 -17.93 -3.50 19.22
CA VAL A 83 -18.47 -3.24 20.57
C VAL A 83 -19.69 -2.32 20.50
N GLU A 84 -19.58 -1.18 19.81
CA GLU A 84 -20.71 -0.24 19.69
C GLU A 84 -21.91 -0.87 18.95
N MET A 85 -21.65 -1.68 17.92
CA MET A 85 -22.69 -2.41 17.19
C MET A 85 -23.39 -3.47 18.06
N ASP A 86 -22.63 -4.23 18.86
CA ASP A 86 -23.19 -5.22 19.79
C ASP A 86 -24.07 -4.55 20.85
N MET A 87 -23.59 -3.45 21.43
CA MET A 87 -24.37 -2.64 22.37
C MET A 87 -25.65 -2.11 21.76
N ALA A 88 -25.57 -1.50 20.57
CA ALA A 88 -26.73 -0.94 19.88
C ALA A 88 -27.76 -2.03 19.52
N LEU A 89 -27.30 -3.17 18.98
CA LEU A 89 -28.18 -4.30 18.65
C LEU A 89 -28.82 -4.91 19.88
N SER A 90 -28.08 -5.03 20.99
CA SER A 90 -28.62 -5.53 22.26
C SER A 90 -29.74 -4.63 22.79
N ILE A 91 -29.57 -3.31 22.76
CA ILE A 91 -30.60 -2.34 23.17
C ILE A 91 -31.84 -2.43 22.24
N LEU A 92 -31.63 -2.58 20.93
CA LEU A 92 -32.73 -2.73 19.97
C LEU A 92 -33.51 -4.03 20.20
N LEU A 93 -32.83 -5.15 20.45
CA LEU A 93 -33.48 -6.43 20.71
C LEU A 93 -34.29 -6.42 22.00
N GLN A 94 -33.76 -5.78 23.05
CA GLN A 94 -34.49 -5.59 24.31
C GLN A 94 -35.74 -4.72 24.15
N SER A 95 -35.76 -3.77 23.20
CA SER A 95 -36.90 -2.87 23.00
C SER A 95 -37.95 -3.38 22.01
N LEU A 96 -37.55 -4.18 21.00
CA LEU A 96 -38.43 -4.60 19.90
C LEU A 96 -39.03 -6.01 20.04
N ASN A 97 -38.58 -6.80 21.03
CA ASN A 97 -39.05 -8.16 21.30
C ASN A 97 -39.12 -9.06 20.04
N VAL A 98 -38.06 -9.01 19.22
CA VAL A 98 -37.95 -9.73 17.94
C VAL A 98 -37.67 -11.21 18.19
N SER A 99 -38.34 -12.09 17.44
CA SER A 99 -38.08 -13.54 17.52
C SER A 99 -36.80 -13.95 16.79
N GLU A 100 -36.18 -15.06 17.22
CA GLU A 100 -34.97 -15.59 16.60
C GLU A 100 -35.18 -15.94 15.11
N GLU A 101 -36.36 -16.43 14.75
CA GLU A 101 -36.68 -16.83 13.37
C GLU A 101 -36.64 -15.62 12.42
N VAL A 102 -37.21 -14.49 12.84
CA VAL A 102 -37.16 -13.23 12.07
C VAL A 102 -35.70 -12.77 11.91
N LEU A 103 -34.88 -12.87 12.96
CA LEU A 103 -33.47 -12.50 12.87
C LEU A 103 -32.68 -13.38 11.89
N ARG A 104 -32.95 -14.68 11.85
CA ARG A 104 -32.31 -15.60 10.89
C ARG A 104 -32.69 -15.26 9.45
N GLN A 105 -33.97 -14.97 9.20
CA GLN A 105 -34.46 -14.58 7.89
C GLN A 105 -33.84 -13.25 7.43
N GLU A 106 -33.83 -12.23 8.28
CA GLU A 106 -33.23 -10.93 7.98
C GLU A 106 -31.71 -11.00 7.77
N ARG A 107 -31.02 -11.90 8.49
CA ARG A 107 -29.60 -12.19 8.26
C ARG A 107 -29.38 -12.82 6.88
N ALA A 108 -30.21 -13.79 6.48
CA ALA A 108 -30.10 -14.40 5.16
C ALA A 108 -30.33 -13.38 4.04
N LYS A 109 -31.37 -12.54 4.15
CA LYS A 109 -31.64 -11.43 3.21
C LYS A 109 -30.44 -10.47 3.14
N SER A 110 -29.91 -10.06 4.29
CA SER A 110 -28.78 -9.13 4.36
C SER A 110 -27.50 -9.71 3.76
N ILE A 111 -27.19 -10.99 4.00
CA ILE A 111 -26.04 -11.67 3.37
C ILE A 111 -26.21 -11.71 1.85
N ALA A 112 -27.40 -12.07 1.36
CA ALA A 112 -27.69 -12.10 -0.07
C ALA A 112 -27.53 -10.71 -0.72
N ALA A 113 -28.01 -9.65 -0.05
CA ALA A 113 -27.85 -8.28 -0.50
C ALA A 113 -26.37 -7.88 -0.59
N VAL A 114 -25.59 -8.09 0.49
CA VAL A 114 -24.16 -7.78 0.54
C VAL A 114 -23.37 -8.51 -0.55
N LYS A 115 -23.67 -9.80 -0.78
CA LYS A 115 -23.04 -10.58 -1.85
C LYS A 115 -23.37 -10.02 -3.22
N ARG A 116 -24.64 -9.64 -3.47
CA ARG A 116 -25.10 -9.09 -4.75
C ARG A 116 -24.48 -7.73 -5.04
N THR A 117 -24.23 -6.92 -4.02
CA THR A 117 -23.74 -5.54 -4.15
C THR A 117 -22.25 -5.38 -3.91
N ASN A 118 -21.49 -6.48 -3.77
CA ASN A 118 -20.06 -6.49 -3.45
C ASN A 118 -19.73 -5.60 -2.23
N GLY A 119 -20.55 -5.69 -1.18
CA GLY A 119 -20.37 -4.93 0.06
C GLY A 119 -20.98 -3.53 0.05
N GLN A 120 -21.58 -3.05 -1.05
CA GLN A 120 -22.25 -1.76 -1.06
C GLN A 120 -23.62 -1.84 -0.40
N LEU A 121 -23.83 -1.08 0.69
CA LEU A 121 -25.12 -0.99 1.38
C LEU A 121 -25.75 0.37 1.08
N ARG A 122 -26.89 0.37 0.37
CA ARG A 122 -27.68 1.58 0.08
C ARG A 122 -29.00 1.51 0.83
N LEU A 123 -29.20 2.43 1.77
CA LEU A 123 -30.38 2.43 2.63
C LEU A 123 -31.67 2.76 1.85
N GLU A 124 -31.59 3.61 0.84
CA GLU A 124 -32.72 3.96 -0.03
C GLU A 124 -33.20 2.74 -0.83
N GLN A 125 -32.27 1.85 -1.20
CA GLN A 125 -32.64 0.59 -1.83
C GLN A 125 -33.32 -0.36 -0.85
N LYS A 126 -32.79 -0.52 0.36
CA LYS A 126 -33.43 -1.34 1.41
C LYS A 126 -34.84 -0.83 1.75
N LEU A 127 -35.03 0.50 1.83
CA LEU A 127 -36.34 1.09 2.07
C LEU A 127 -37.34 0.72 0.97
N ARG A 128 -36.94 0.84 -0.30
CA ARG A 128 -37.78 0.45 -1.44
C ARG A 128 -38.13 -1.04 -1.45
N GLU A 129 -37.18 -1.90 -1.09
CA GLU A 129 -37.41 -3.35 -0.97
C GLU A 129 -38.46 -3.64 0.13
N LEU A 130 -38.33 -3.00 1.30
CA LEU A 130 -39.32 -3.13 2.39
C LEU A 130 -40.71 -2.62 2.00
N GLU A 131 -40.79 -1.45 1.35
CA GLU A 131 -42.05 -0.92 0.84
C GLU A 131 -42.67 -1.93 -0.14
N SER A 132 -41.90 -2.48 -1.07
CA SER A 132 -42.40 -3.45 -2.06
C SER A 132 -42.92 -4.75 -1.45
N GLU A 133 -42.27 -5.27 -0.39
CA GLU A 133 -42.71 -6.45 0.35
C GLU A 133 -44.03 -6.19 1.11
N ALA A 134 -44.17 -4.99 1.68
CA ALA A 134 -45.39 -4.58 2.41
C ALA A 134 -46.64 -4.45 1.51
N TRP A 135 -46.46 -4.16 0.21
CA TRP A 135 -47.56 -4.10 -0.76
C TRP A 135 -47.92 -5.46 -1.39
N GLN A 136 -47.17 -6.53 -1.10
CA GLN A 136 -47.39 -7.88 -1.65
C GLN A 136 -47.96 -8.88 -0.64
N GLY A 137 -48.13 -8.49 0.63
CA GLY A 137 -48.79 -9.28 1.69
C GLY A 137 -50.19 -8.79 1.98
#